data_AF-A0A7L3DD49-F1
#
_entry.id   AF-A0A7L3DD49-F1
#
_cell.length_a   1.000
_cell.length_b   1.000
_cell.length_c   1.000
_cell.angle_alpha   90.00
_cell.angle_beta   90.00
_cell.angle_gamma   90.00
#
_symmetry.space_group_name_H-M   'P 1'
#
loop_
_entity.id
_entity.type
_entity.pdbx_description
1 polymer ?
#
loop_
_entity_poly.entity_id
_entity_poly.type
_entity_poly.pdbx_seq_one_letter_code
_entity_poly.pdbx_strand_id
1 'polypeptide(L)'
;RVDKDRSGIISDNELQQALSNGTWTPFNPATVRSILGMFDRENKGGVNFNEFTGVWKYISDWQNVFRTYDRDNSGMIDKNELKQALTGFGYRLSDQFYDILIRKFDRQGRGQVAFDDFIQCCVVLQRLTDVFRRYDTDQDGWIQVSYEQYLSMVFSIV
;
A
#
# COMPACT_ATOMS: atom_id res chain seq x y z
N ARG A 1 17.81 -14.10 -8.29
CA ARG A 1 18.68 -12.92 -8.02
C ARG A 1 17.91 -11.70 -8.51
N VAL A 2 17.76 -10.67 -7.68
CA VAL A 2 16.89 -9.51 -7.93
C VAL A 2 17.59 -8.50 -8.83
N ASP A 3 18.79 -8.07 -8.45
CA ASP A 3 19.69 -7.25 -9.28
C ASP A 3 20.18 -8.05 -10.50
N LYS A 4 19.62 -7.75 -11.67
CA LYS A 4 19.86 -8.48 -12.92
C LYS A 4 21.00 -7.85 -13.70
N ASP A 5 21.09 -6.53 -13.70
CA ASP A 5 22.13 -5.79 -14.41
C ASP A 5 23.45 -5.69 -13.62
N ARG A 6 23.43 -6.08 -12.34
CA ARG A 6 24.58 -6.05 -11.40
C ARG A 6 25.08 -4.64 -11.14
N SER A 7 24.20 -3.65 -11.22
CA SER A 7 24.52 -2.26 -10.90
C SER A 7 24.74 -2.03 -9.40
N GLY A 8 24.27 -2.96 -8.54
CA GLY A 8 24.26 -2.78 -7.09
C GLY A 8 23.10 -1.92 -6.58
N ILE A 9 22.23 -1.48 -7.48
CA ILE A 9 20.99 -0.74 -7.19
C ILE A 9 19.83 -1.53 -7.78
N ILE A 10 18.81 -1.79 -6.97
CA ILE A 10 17.60 -2.47 -7.42
C ILE A 10 16.60 -1.42 -7.89
N SER A 11 16.30 -1.46 -9.18
CA SER A 11 15.30 -0.61 -9.83
C SER A 11 13.85 -1.09 -9.62
N ASP A 12 12.86 -0.23 -9.90
CA ASP A 12 11.44 -0.59 -9.92
C ASP A 12 11.19 -1.85 -10.76
N ASN A 13 11.77 -1.93 -11.95
CA ASN A 13 11.56 -3.06 -12.87
C ASN A 13 12.13 -4.37 -12.31
N GLU A 14 13.31 -4.32 -11.69
CA GLU A 14 13.93 -5.50 -11.10
C GLU A 14 13.16 -5.99 -9.88
N LEU A 15 12.71 -5.08 -9.03
CA LEU A 15 11.87 -5.43 -7.89
C LEU A 15 10.53 -5.99 -8.37
N GLN A 16 9.86 -5.36 -9.33
CA GLN A 16 8.58 -5.82 -9.87
C GLN A 16 8.69 -7.25 -10.42
N GLN A 17 9.77 -7.55 -11.14
CA GLN A 17 9.99 -8.89 -11.71
C GLN A 17 10.39 -9.93 -10.65
N ALA A 18 10.90 -9.50 -9.51
CA ALA A 18 11.26 -10.40 -8.41
C ALA A 18 10.08 -10.72 -7.47
N LEU A 19 9.02 -9.92 -7.49
CA LEU A 19 7.86 -10.09 -6.63
C LEU A 19 6.74 -10.85 -7.33
N SER A 20 6.09 -11.75 -6.59
CA SER A 20 4.86 -12.42 -7.00
C SER A 20 3.70 -11.90 -6.15
N ASN A 21 2.56 -11.67 -6.79
CA ASN A 21 1.31 -11.30 -6.13
C ASN A 21 0.34 -12.49 -5.97
N GLY A 22 0.75 -13.71 -6.38
CA GLY A 22 -0.08 -14.91 -6.29
C GLY A 22 -1.11 -15.09 -7.42
N THR A 23 -1.25 -14.13 -8.34
CA THR A 23 -2.28 -14.17 -9.41
C THR A 23 -1.73 -14.44 -10.81
N TRP A 24 -0.44 -14.73 -10.94
CA TRP A 24 0.28 -14.88 -12.22
C TRP A 24 0.29 -13.62 -13.10
N THR A 25 -0.12 -12.46 -12.56
CA THR A 25 0.04 -11.17 -13.23
C THR A 25 1.24 -10.41 -12.68
N PRO A 26 1.81 -9.44 -13.42
CA PRO A 26 2.86 -8.59 -12.89
C PRO A 26 2.41 -7.88 -11.61
N PHE A 27 3.32 -7.80 -10.64
CA PHE A 27 3.10 -7.06 -9.39
C PHE A 27 2.75 -5.60 -9.68
N ASN A 28 1.88 -5.00 -8.87
CA ASN A 28 1.43 -3.63 -9.08
C ASN A 28 2.61 -2.63 -9.11
N PRO A 29 2.86 -1.94 -10.24
CA PRO A 29 3.96 -0.98 -10.34
C PRO A 29 3.80 0.20 -9.39
N ALA A 30 2.56 0.60 -9.06
CA ALA A 30 2.31 1.65 -8.08
C ALA A 30 2.75 1.24 -6.67
N THR A 31 2.54 -0.02 -6.30
CA THR A 31 3.00 -0.58 -5.02
C THR A 31 4.51 -0.67 -4.98
N VAL A 32 5.16 -1.14 -6.06
CA VAL A 32 6.62 -1.19 -6.17
C VAL A 32 7.23 0.19 -5.96
N ARG A 33 6.73 1.19 -6.70
CA ARG A 33 7.18 2.58 -6.56
C ARG A 33 6.95 3.12 -5.15
N SER A 34 5.79 2.83 -4.57
CA SER A 34 5.47 3.27 -3.20
C SER A 34 6.42 2.67 -2.18
N ILE A 35 6.75 1.38 -2.30
CA ILE A 35 7.71 0.70 -1.42
C ILE A 35 9.10 1.28 -1.62
N LEU A 36 9.61 1.35 -2.86
CA LEU A 36 10.95 1.88 -3.12
C LEU A 36 11.08 3.33 -2.64
N GLY A 37 10.10 4.18 -2.92
CA GLY A 37 10.10 5.58 -2.46
C GLY A 37 10.08 5.75 -0.94
N MET A 38 9.66 4.74 -0.16
CA MET A 38 9.79 4.77 1.31
C MET A 38 11.22 4.51 1.80
N PHE A 39 12.05 3.85 0.99
CA PHE A 39 13.39 3.40 1.38
C PHE A 39 14.51 4.09 0.58
N ASP A 40 14.22 4.66 -0.59
CA ASP A 40 15.16 5.45 -1.39
C ASP A 40 15.35 6.84 -0.78
N ARG A 41 16.24 6.92 0.22
CA ARG A 41 16.51 8.16 0.96
C ARG A 41 17.26 9.23 0.16
N GLU A 42 17.89 8.84 -0.95
CA GLU A 42 18.74 9.74 -1.74
C GLU A 42 18.13 10.03 -3.12
N ASN A 43 16.86 9.64 -3.35
CA ASN A 43 16.12 9.85 -4.60
C ASN A 43 16.89 9.36 -5.84
N LYS A 44 17.51 8.19 -5.71
CA LYS A 44 18.37 7.55 -6.71
C LYS A 44 17.55 6.87 -7.80
N GLY A 45 16.24 6.71 -7.60
CA GLY A 45 15.37 5.91 -8.46
C GLY A 45 15.49 4.41 -8.21
N GLY A 46 15.95 4.02 -7.02
CA GLY A 46 16.20 2.62 -6.66
C GLY A 46 16.82 2.47 -5.28
N VAL A 47 16.96 1.22 -4.83
CA VAL A 47 17.51 0.90 -3.50
C VAL A 47 18.79 0.10 -3.59
N ASN A 48 19.80 0.49 -2.81
CA ASN A 48 21.02 -0.31 -2.69
C ASN A 48 20.79 -1.54 -1.79
N PHE A 49 21.80 -2.40 -1.64
CA PHE A 49 21.66 -3.63 -0.84
C PHE A 49 21.26 -3.38 0.63
N ASN A 50 21.78 -2.32 1.26
CA ASN A 50 21.46 -2.01 2.65
C ASN A 50 19.99 -1.59 2.79
N GLU A 51 19.51 -0.73 1.89
CA GLU A 51 18.11 -0.29 1.81
C GLU A 51 17.18 -1.47 1.45
N PHE A 52 17.63 -2.37 0.57
CA PHE A 52 16.88 -3.55 0.15
C PHE A 52 16.56 -4.49 1.31
N THR A 53 17.41 -4.59 2.34
CA THR A 53 17.07 -5.39 3.53
C THR A 53 15.81 -4.87 4.24
N GLY A 54 15.63 -3.55 4.28
CA GLY A 54 14.44 -2.90 4.81
C GLY A 54 13.21 -3.15 3.93
N VAL A 55 13.37 -3.04 2.61
CA VAL A 55 12.32 -3.38 1.63
C VAL A 55 11.86 -4.83 1.78
N TRP A 56 12.80 -5.77 1.85
CA TRP A 56 12.51 -7.19 1.98
C TRP A 56 11.79 -7.50 3.29
N LYS A 57 12.24 -6.91 4.40
CA LYS A 57 11.56 -7.02 5.69
C LYS A 57 10.13 -6.48 5.62
N TYR A 58 9.95 -5.28 5.05
CA TYR A 58 8.64 -4.65 4.89
C TYR A 58 7.67 -5.53 4.10
N ILE A 59 8.10 -6.08 2.97
CA ILE A 59 7.29 -6.98 2.14
C ILE A 59 6.98 -8.28 2.90
N SER A 60 7.95 -8.85 3.61
CA SER A 60 7.77 -10.07 4.40
C SER A 60 6.76 -9.87 5.54
N ASP A 61 6.83 -8.74 6.23
CA ASP A 61 5.89 -8.38 7.30
C ASP A 61 4.48 -8.24 6.72
N TRP A 62 4.32 -7.59 5.55
CA TRP A 62 3.03 -7.53 4.84
C TRP A 62 2.52 -8.90 4.38
N GLN A 63 3.40 -9.82 3.95
CA GLN A 63 2.98 -11.18 3.59
C GLN A 63 2.41 -11.92 4.81
N ASN A 64 3.02 -11.77 5.98
CA ASN A 64 2.51 -12.39 7.22
C ASN A 64 1.13 -11.83 7.59
N VAL A 65 0.96 -10.51 7.47
CA VAL A 65 -0.32 -9.84 7.68
C VAL A 65 -1.37 -10.33 6.70
N PHE A 66 -1.06 -10.36 5.40
CA PHE A 66 -1.97 -10.83 4.35
C PHE A 66 -2.44 -12.26 4.63
N ARG A 67 -1.52 -13.19 4.89
CA ARG A 67 -1.83 -14.59 5.23
C ARG A 67 -2.66 -14.76 6.50
N THR A 68 -2.59 -13.81 7.43
CA THR A 68 -3.41 -13.85 8.65
C THR A 68 -4.88 -13.56 8.34
N TYR A 69 -5.14 -12.75 7.31
CA TYR A 69 -6.49 -12.29 6.97
C TYR A 69 -7.11 -13.03 5.77
N ASP A 70 -6.30 -13.54 4.83
CA ASP A 70 -6.72 -14.50 3.80
C ASP A 70 -6.99 -15.87 4.46
N ARG A 71 -8.20 -16.03 5.00
CA ARG A 71 -8.55 -17.17 5.86
C ARG A 71 -8.86 -18.42 5.06
N ASP A 72 -9.39 -18.23 3.86
CA ASP A 72 -9.69 -19.33 2.95
C ASP A 72 -8.47 -19.75 2.10
N ASN A 73 -7.34 -19.05 2.22
CA ASN A 73 -6.13 -19.24 1.42
C ASN A 73 -6.42 -19.15 -0.09
N SER A 74 -7.36 -18.29 -0.47
CA SER A 74 -7.68 -18.04 -1.88
C SER A 74 -6.58 -17.27 -2.62
N GLY A 75 -5.65 -16.65 -1.88
CA GLY A 75 -4.64 -15.75 -2.43
C GLY A 75 -5.18 -14.34 -2.69
N MET A 76 -6.40 -14.05 -2.25
CA MET A 76 -7.06 -12.74 -2.34
C MET A 76 -7.77 -12.42 -1.03
N ILE A 77 -7.96 -11.14 -0.75
CA ILE A 77 -8.71 -10.66 0.42
C ILE A 77 -10.09 -10.20 -0.04
N ASP A 78 -11.13 -10.80 0.50
CA ASP A 78 -12.51 -10.36 0.28
C ASP A 78 -12.90 -9.14 1.13
N LYS A 79 -14.15 -8.66 1.00
CA LYS A 79 -14.67 -7.52 1.79
C LYS A 79 -14.64 -7.75 3.29
N ASN A 80 -15.02 -8.94 3.73
CA ASN A 80 -15.10 -9.26 5.15
C ASN A 80 -13.70 -9.42 5.77
N GLU A 81 -12.76 -9.97 5.02
CA GLU A 81 -11.36 -10.10 5.39
C GLU A 81 -10.68 -8.73 5.41
N LEU A 82 -10.92 -7.87 4.40
CA LEU A 82 -10.42 -6.50 4.37
C LEU A 82 -10.95 -5.70 5.57
N LYS A 83 -12.23 -5.86 5.89
CA LYS A 83 -12.85 -5.24 7.05
C LYS A 83 -12.16 -5.64 8.34
N GLN A 84 -11.94 -6.94 8.53
CA GLN A 84 -11.23 -7.45 9.69
C GLN A 84 -9.79 -6.94 9.76
N ALA A 85 -9.07 -6.91 8.63
CA ALA A 85 -7.70 -6.42 8.54
C ALA A 85 -7.60 -4.95 8.96
N LEU A 86 -8.40 -4.08 8.34
CA LEU A 86 -8.34 -2.64 8.60
C LEU A 86 -8.86 -2.31 10.00
N THR A 87 -9.89 -3.01 10.51
CA THR A 87 -10.30 -2.88 11.92
C THR A 87 -9.18 -3.32 12.87
N GLY A 88 -8.45 -4.39 12.54
CA GLY A 88 -7.26 -4.82 13.29
C GLY A 88 -6.14 -3.78 13.32
N PHE A 89 -6.01 -2.96 12.27
CA PHE A 89 -5.09 -1.82 12.25
C PHE A 89 -5.63 -0.56 12.96
N GLY A 90 -6.84 -0.63 13.52
CA GLY A 90 -7.47 0.47 14.25
C GLY A 90 -8.32 1.41 13.39
N TYR A 91 -8.56 1.09 12.12
CA TYR A 91 -9.47 1.88 11.29
C TYR A 91 -10.94 1.67 11.67
N ARG A 92 -11.69 2.76 11.64
CA ARG A 92 -13.15 2.78 11.85
C ARG A 92 -13.81 3.32 10.59
N LEU A 93 -14.21 2.42 9.70
CA LEU A 93 -14.77 2.76 8.39
C LEU A 93 -16.18 2.21 8.28
N SER A 94 -17.03 2.88 7.49
CA SER A 94 -18.38 2.40 7.22
C SER A 94 -18.34 1.17 6.30
N ASP A 95 -19.36 0.33 6.38
CA ASP A 95 -19.44 -0.89 5.56
C ASP A 95 -19.36 -0.58 4.05
N GLN A 96 -20.02 0.50 3.63
CA GLN A 96 -20.01 1.00 2.25
C GLN A 96 -18.62 1.47 1.80
N PHE A 97 -17.79 1.98 2.71
CA PHE A 97 -16.46 2.44 2.34
C PHE A 97 -15.53 1.28 1.99
N TYR A 98 -15.72 0.09 2.57
CA TYR A 98 -14.98 -1.10 2.16
C TYR A 98 -15.29 -1.50 0.71
N ASP A 99 -16.53 -1.32 0.23
CA ASP A 99 -16.87 -1.53 -1.18
C ASP A 99 -16.12 -0.55 -2.10
N ILE A 100 -15.96 0.71 -1.66
CA ILE A 100 -15.20 1.72 -2.38
C ILE A 100 -13.72 1.33 -2.45
N LEU A 101 -13.15 0.86 -1.34
CA LEU A 101 -11.75 0.41 -1.29
C LEU A 101 -11.52 -0.77 -2.25
N ILE A 102 -12.36 -1.80 -2.22
CA ILE A 102 -12.24 -2.93 -3.14
C ILE A 102 -12.31 -2.44 -4.58
N ARG A 103 -13.33 -1.66 -4.95
CA ARG A 103 -13.47 -1.15 -6.32
C ARG A 103 -12.29 -0.28 -6.77
N LYS A 104 -11.63 0.41 -5.83
CA LYS A 104 -10.50 1.29 -6.14
C LYS A 104 -9.20 0.53 -6.37
N PHE A 105 -8.96 -0.56 -5.63
CA PHE A 105 -7.68 -1.26 -5.61
C PHE A 105 -7.70 -2.63 -6.30
N ASP A 106 -8.87 -3.25 -6.49
CA ASP A 106 -9.03 -4.50 -7.23
C ASP A 106 -8.79 -4.28 -8.73
N ARG A 107 -7.55 -4.47 -9.18
CA ARG A 107 -7.19 -4.41 -10.61
C ARG A 107 -7.66 -5.63 -11.41
N GLN A 108 -8.07 -6.72 -10.75
CA GLN A 108 -8.50 -7.95 -11.40
C GLN A 108 -10.01 -7.97 -11.65
N GLY A 109 -10.77 -7.06 -11.02
CA GLY A 109 -12.21 -6.93 -11.17
C GLY A 109 -12.99 -8.14 -10.64
N ARG A 110 -12.46 -8.82 -9.62
CA ARG A 110 -13.04 -10.03 -9.01
C ARG A 110 -13.86 -9.76 -7.75
N GLY A 111 -13.89 -8.51 -7.28
CA GLY A 111 -14.50 -8.15 -6.00
C GLY A 111 -13.63 -8.54 -4.79
N GLN A 112 -12.36 -8.86 -5.01
CA GLN A 112 -11.37 -9.24 -4.00
C GLN A 112 -10.04 -8.57 -4.33
N VAL A 113 -9.19 -8.38 -3.34
CA VAL A 113 -7.93 -7.63 -3.48
C VAL A 113 -6.73 -8.58 -3.39
N ALA A 114 -5.89 -8.59 -4.42
CA ALA A 114 -4.65 -9.37 -4.42
C ALA A 114 -3.60 -8.77 -3.45
N PHE A 115 -2.56 -9.53 -3.13
CA PHE A 115 -1.53 -9.14 -2.17
C PHE A 115 -0.88 -7.76 -2.45
N ASP A 116 -0.51 -7.51 -3.70
CA ASP A 116 0.13 -6.26 -4.12
C ASP A 116 -0.81 -5.05 -4.04
N ASP A 117 -2.07 -5.26 -4.38
CA ASP A 117 -3.13 -4.26 -4.29
C ASP A 117 -3.57 -3.99 -2.85
N PHE A 118 -3.49 -4.99 -1.97
CA PHE A 118 -3.75 -4.84 -0.55
C PHE A 118 -2.72 -3.93 0.12
N ILE A 119 -1.43 -4.13 -0.19
CA ILE A 119 -0.37 -3.22 0.29
C ILE A 119 -0.65 -1.80 -0.20
N GLN A 120 -0.98 -1.62 -1.49
CA GLN A 120 -1.25 -0.29 -2.02
C GLN A 120 -2.45 0.37 -1.33
N CYS A 121 -3.51 -0.38 -1.09
CA CYS A 121 -4.68 0.08 -0.36
C CYS A 121 -4.29 0.60 1.03
N CYS A 122 -3.55 -0.20 1.80
CA CYS A 122 -3.12 0.17 3.14
C CYS A 122 -2.18 1.38 3.14
N VAL A 123 -1.21 1.44 2.23
CA VAL A 123 -0.27 2.57 2.12
C VAL A 123 -1.00 3.87 1.80
N VAL A 124 -1.91 3.85 0.82
CA VAL A 124 -2.70 5.04 0.45
C VAL A 124 -3.61 5.45 1.60
N LEU A 125 -4.32 4.49 2.21
CA LEU A 125 -5.21 4.76 3.33
C LEU A 125 -4.46 5.36 4.51
N GLN A 126 -3.28 4.84 4.84
CA GLN A 126 -2.42 5.37 5.91
C GLN A 126 -2.01 6.82 5.61
N ARG A 127 -1.47 7.10 4.43
CA ARG A 127 -1.05 8.45 4.05
C ARG A 127 -2.20 9.45 4.11
N LEU A 128 -3.36 9.10 3.56
CA LEU A 128 -4.56 9.94 3.62
C LEU A 128 -5.03 10.19 5.05
N THR A 129 -4.99 9.16 5.89
CA THR A 129 -5.37 9.26 7.31
C THR A 129 -4.39 10.14 8.10
N ASP A 130 -3.09 10.01 7.83
CA ASP A 130 -2.06 10.81 8.50
C ASP A 130 -2.18 12.29 8.13
N VAL A 131 -2.52 12.59 6.87
CA VAL A 131 -2.81 13.96 6.44
C VAL A 131 -4.08 14.45 7.12
N PHE A 132 -5.18 13.70 7.08
CA PHE A 132 -6.44 14.07 7.73
C PHE A 132 -6.24 14.40 9.23
N ARG A 133 -5.54 13.54 9.97
CA ARG A 133 -5.25 13.72 11.41
C ARG A 133 -4.44 14.98 11.74
N ARG A 134 -3.67 15.53 10.80
CA ARG A 134 -2.94 16.79 11.01
C ARG A 134 -3.88 18.00 10.99
N TYR A 135 -5.00 17.88 10.28
CA TYR A 135 -6.00 18.95 10.16
C TYR A 135 -7.16 18.78 11.16
N ASP A 136 -7.44 17.56 11.61
CA ASP A 136 -8.40 17.23 12.68
C ASP A 136 -7.77 17.46 14.06
N THR A 137 -7.71 18.72 14.49
CA THR A 137 -6.98 19.14 15.70
C THR A 137 -7.71 18.85 17.01
N ASP A 138 -9.03 18.68 16.97
CA ASP A 138 -9.89 18.34 18.10
C ASP A 138 -10.31 16.86 18.12
N GLN A 139 -9.89 16.07 17.13
CA GLN A 139 -10.10 14.61 17.04
C GLN A 139 -11.57 14.21 17.00
N ASP A 140 -12.41 15.05 16.40
CA ASP A 140 -13.84 14.82 16.29
C ASP A 140 -14.22 14.05 15.01
N GLY A 141 -13.25 13.83 14.12
CA GLY A 141 -13.43 13.15 12.83
C GLY A 141 -13.92 14.07 11.71
N TRP A 142 -13.84 15.39 11.89
CA TRP A 142 -14.18 16.40 10.90
C TRP A 142 -13.02 17.37 10.70
N ILE A 143 -12.96 17.97 9.51
CA ILE A 143 -12.03 19.05 9.21
C ILE A 143 -12.78 20.19 8.55
N GLN A 144 -12.41 21.42 8.93
CA GLN A 144 -12.84 22.63 8.23
C GLN A 144 -11.61 23.28 7.61
N VAL A 145 -11.58 23.33 6.28
CA VAL A 145 -10.46 23.87 5.50
C VAL A 145 -10.95 24.90 4.50
N SER A 146 -10.16 25.97 4.29
CA SER A 146 -10.37 26.89 3.19
C SER A 146 -9.99 26.24 1.85
N TYR A 147 -10.35 26.89 0.75
CA TYR A 147 -10.00 26.39 -0.60
C TYR A 147 -8.49 26.16 -0.78
N GLU A 148 -7.65 27.12 -0.36
CA GLU A 148 -6.19 27.00 -0.49
C GLU A 148 -5.60 25.94 0.44
N GLN A 149 -6.17 25.78 1.64
CA GLN A 149 -5.78 24.71 2.56
C GLN A 149 -6.14 23.34 1.99
N TYR A 150 -7.31 23.19 1.37
CA TYR A 150 -7.69 21.97 0.67
C TYR A 150 -6.72 21.65 -0.48
N LEU A 151 -6.38 22.62 -1.33
CA LEU A 151 -5.41 22.40 -2.41
C LEU A 151 -4.04 21.99 -1.87
N SER A 152 -3.56 22.68 -0.84
CA SER A 152 -2.28 22.37 -0.18
C SER A 152 -2.27 20.97 0.43
N MET A 153 -3.40 20.57 1.04
CA MET A 153 -3.59 19.23 1.60
C MET A 153 -3.48 18.16 0.50
N VAL A 154 -4.16 18.35 -0.64
CA VAL A 154 -4.12 17.41 -1.76
C VAL A 154 -2.72 17.32 -2.37
N PHE A 155 -2.03 18.46 -2.56
CA PHE A 155 -0.66 18.49 -3.09
C PHE A 155 0.38 17.83 -2.17
N SER A 156 0.09 17.70 -0.87
CA SER A 156 1.00 17.00 0.05
C SER A 156 0.98 15.46 -0.10
N ILE A 157 -0.02 14.92 -0.81
CA ILE A 157 -0.23 13.48 -1.00
C ILE A 157 0.29 13.00 -2.36
N VAL A 158 0.18 13.86 -3.39
CA VAL A 158 0.45 13.56 -4.80
C VAL A 158 1.92 13.76 -5.14
#